data_AF-A0AAN0LVU3-F1
#
_entry.id   AF-A0AAN0LVU3-F1
#
_cell.length_a   1.000
_cell.length_b   1.000
_cell.length_c   1.000
_cell.angle_alpha   90.00
_cell.angle_beta   90.00
_cell.angle_gamma   90.00
#
_symmetry.space_group_name_H-M   'P 1'
#
loop_
_entity.id
_entity.type
_entity.pdbx_description
1 polymer ?
#
loop_
_entity_poly.entity_id
_entity_poly.type
_entity_poly.pdbx_seq_one_letter_code
_entity_poly.pdbx_strand_id
1 'polypeptide(L)'
;MKRLLALLATTSLMFLASCQAQQKPDITVTSFIGYDIAHAIVGDKMVVENIMPWGSEMHNFEPSRRNITAIKDSKLFIFVGEDQEPWVKTLGTQDHALDLSKSYELATHNHAHSRES
;
A
#
# COMPACT_ATOMS: atom_id res chain seq x y z
N MET A 1 -38.11 35.57 -3.34
CA MET A 1 -37.81 34.57 -4.39
C MET A 1 -36.32 34.53 -4.77
N LYS A 2 -35.67 35.66 -5.10
CA LYS A 2 -34.24 35.69 -5.49
C LYS A 2 -33.28 35.11 -4.44
N ARG A 3 -33.51 35.36 -3.14
CA ARG A 3 -32.74 34.79 -2.02
C ARG A 3 -32.94 33.28 -1.82
N LEU A 4 -34.12 32.77 -2.19
CA LEU A 4 -34.45 31.34 -2.10
C LEU A 4 -33.78 30.56 -3.24
N LEU A 5 -33.77 31.13 -4.45
CA LEU A 5 -33.01 30.56 -5.58
C LEU A 5 -31.50 30.54 -5.32
N ALA A 6 -30.96 31.59 -4.69
CA ALA A 6 -29.54 31.63 -4.34
C ALA A 6 -29.15 30.53 -3.33
N LEU A 7 -29.99 30.28 -2.31
CA LEU A 7 -29.75 29.22 -1.32
C LEU A 7 -29.82 27.81 -1.93
N LEU A 8 -30.77 27.60 -2.85
CA LEU A 8 -30.92 26.31 -3.55
C LEU A 8 -29.73 26.04 -4.49
N ALA A 9 -29.23 27.10 -5.15
CA ALA A 9 -28.07 27.00 -6.02
C ALA A 9 -26.79 26.67 -5.24
N THR A 10 -26.59 27.26 -4.06
CA THR A 10 -25.41 26.98 -3.22
C THR A 10 -25.42 25.58 -2.61
N THR A 11 -26.58 25.06 -2.22
CA THR A 11 -26.69 23.68 -1.69
C THR A 11 -26.47 22.65 -2.79
N SER A 12 -26.98 22.91 -4.00
CA SER A 12 -26.73 22.02 -5.15
C SER A 12 -25.26 21.94 -5.57
N LEU A 13 -24.47 23.00 -5.34
CA LEU A 13 -23.05 23.03 -5.69
C LEU A 13 -22.20 22.14 -4.75
N MET A 14 -22.62 21.93 -3.51
CA MET A 14 -21.91 21.03 -2.57
C MET A 14 -22.10 19.54 -2.91
N PHE A 15 -23.22 19.15 -3.52
CA PHE A 15 -23.45 17.75 -3.92
C PHE A 15 -22.62 17.32 -5.14
N LEU A 16 -22.25 18.27 -6.01
CA LEU A 16 -21.46 17.98 -7.22
C LEU A 16 -19.99 17.62 -6.93
N ALA A 17 -19.47 17.97 -5.74
CA ALA A 17 -18.09 17.65 -5.34
C ALA A 17 -17.92 16.22 -4.79
N SER A 18 -19.01 15.48 -4.57
CA SER A 18 -18.95 14.15 -3.91
C SER A 18 -18.54 13.00 -4.83
N CYS A 19 -18.29 13.26 -6.11
CA CYS A 19 -17.88 12.25 -7.09
C CYS A 19 -16.38 12.37 -7.38
N GLN A 20 -15.53 12.09 -6.38
CA GLN A 20 -14.13 11.77 -6.68
C GLN A 20 -14.03 10.28 -6.96
N ALA A 21 -13.81 9.93 -8.23
CA ALA A 21 -13.42 8.58 -8.60
C ALA A 21 -12.12 8.26 -7.86
N GLN A 22 -12.15 7.26 -6.98
CA GLN A 22 -10.95 6.87 -6.26
C GLN A 22 -9.92 6.35 -7.25
N GLN A 23 -8.81 7.09 -7.36
CA GLN A 23 -7.73 6.78 -8.28
C GLN A 23 -7.11 5.44 -7.87
N LYS A 24 -7.08 4.48 -8.79
CA LYS A 24 -6.43 3.18 -8.55
C LYS A 24 -4.92 3.38 -8.41
N PRO A 25 -4.25 2.70 -7.48
CA PRO A 25 -2.80 2.83 -7.33
C PRO A 25 -2.06 2.24 -8.54
N ASP A 26 -1.00 2.91 -8.96
CA ASP A 26 -0.05 2.37 -9.93
C ASP A 26 0.89 1.36 -9.25
N ILE A 27 1.27 1.63 -8.00
CA ILE A 27 2.18 0.80 -7.20
C ILE A 27 1.50 0.51 -5.87
N THR A 28 1.41 -0.77 -5.52
CA THR A 28 0.96 -1.20 -4.19
C THR A 28 2.17 -1.66 -3.37
N VAL A 29 2.19 -1.30 -2.10
CA VAL A 29 3.25 -1.69 -1.17
C VAL A 29 2.66 -2.19 0.14
N THR A 30 3.41 -3.04 0.84
CA THR A 30 2.97 -3.60 2.13
C THR A 30 3.74 -3.05 3.32
N SER A 31 4.70 -2.15 3.14
CA SER A 31 5.47 -1.58 4.25
C SER A 31 5.77 -0.11 4.04
N PHE A 32 6.01 0.62 5.13
CA PHE A 32 6.44 2.01 5.06
C PHE A 32 7.78 2.17 4.33
N ILE A 33 8.70 1.22 4.49
CA ILE A 33 9.99 1.24 3.79
C ILE A 33 9.77 1.17 2.27
N GLY A 34 8.93 0.22 1.82
CA GLY A 34 8.57 0.11 0.41
C GLY A 34 7.84 1.36 -0.10
N TYR A 35 6.95 1.94 0.71
CA TYR A 35 6.24 3.18 0.39
C TYR A 35 7.20 4.35 0.18
N ASP A 36 8.07 4.60 1.14
CA ASP A 36 9.00 5.73 1.13
C ASP A 36 9.94 5.66 -0.07
N ILE A 37 10.54 4.49 -0.31
CA ILE A 37 11.43 4.27 -1.47
C ILE A 37 10.68 4.48 -2.79
N ALA A 38 9.53 3.83 -2.96
CA ALA A 38 8.77 3.93 -4.20
C ALA A 38 8.31 5.37 -4.45
N HIS A 39 7.79 6.04 -3.42
CA HIS A 39 7.32 7.41 -3.50
C HIS A 39 8.46 8.39 -3.81
N ALA A 40 9.63 8.24 -3.18
CA ALA A 40 10.81 9.05 -3.46
C ALA A 40 11.30 8.92 -4.92
N ILE A 41 11.17 7.73 -5.52
CA ILE A 41 11.58 7.48 -6.90
C ILE A 41 10.56 8.05 -7.91
N VAL A 42 9.27 7.79 -7.71
CA VAL A 42 8.25 8.12 -8.71
C VAL A 42 7.71 9.55 -8.59
N GLY A 43 7.81 10.16 -7.39
CA GLY A 43 7.22 11.46 -7.09
C GLY A 43 5.74 11.50 -7.46
N ASP A 44 5.31 12.58 -8.10
CA ASP A 44 3.90 12.79 -8.49
C ASP A 44 3.48 12.06 -9.78
N LYS A 45 4.38 11.27 -10.39
CA LYS A 45 4.12 10.62 -11.69
C LYS A 45 3.30 9.35 -11.60
N MET A 46 3.28 8.71 -10.42
CA MET A 46 2.57 7.46 -10.17
C MET A 46 1.98 7.48 -8.77
N VAL A 47 0.80 6.87 -8.62
CA VAL A 47 0.16 6.74 -7.31
C VAL A 47 0.71 5.52 -6.59
N VAL A 48 1.31 5.74 -5.41
CA VAL A 48 1.78 4.68 -4.51
C VAL A 48 0.80 4.54 -3.36
N GLU A 49 0.27 3.34 -3.13
CA GLU A 49 -0.62 3.03 -2.00
C GLU A 49 0.03 1.98 -1.10
N ASN A 50 0.17 2.31 0.19
CA ASN A 50 0.46 1.33 1.22
C ASN A 50 -0.85 0.68 1.67
N ILE A 51 -1.02 -0.62 1.40
CA ILE A 51 -2.24 -1.36 1.75
C ILE A 51 -2.28 -1.74 3.24
N MET A 52 -1.15 -1.65 3.94
CA MET A 52 -1.10 -1.88 5.38
C MET A 52 -1.50 -0.59 6.13
N PRO A 53 -2.48 -0.66 7.06
CA PRO A 53 -2.82 0.49 7.89
C PRO A 53 -1.64 0.97 8.72
N TRP A 54 -1.50 2.29 8.85
CA TRP A 54 -0.47 2.91 9.69
C TRP A 54 -0.58 2.45 11.15
N GLY A 55 0.54 1.99 11.71
CA GLY A 55 0.59 1.47 13.08
C GLY A 55 0.06 0.05 13.24
N SER A 56 -0.34 -0.62 12.16
CA SER A 56 -0.63 -2.06 12.20
C SER A 56 0.66 -2.86 12.38
N GLU A 57 0.53 -3.97 13.09
CA GLU A 57 1.56 -5.01 13.15
C GLU A 57 1.48 -5.85 11.85
N MET A 58 2.62 -6.19 11.25
CA MET A 58 2.66 -6.79 9.91
C MET A 58 2.32 -8.29 9.91
N HIS A 59 2.68 -9.02 10.96
CA HIS A 59 2.50 -10.47 11.04
C HIS A 59 1.03 -10.88 11.18
N ASN A 60 0.18 -10.01 11.74
CA ASN A 60 -1.27 -10.22 11.88
C ASN A 60 -2.09 -9.53 10.79
N PHE A 61 -1.45 -8.89 9.81
CA PHE A 61 -2.16 -8.23 8.73
C PHE A 61 -2.74 -9.26 7.75
N GLU A 62 -4.02 -9.11 7.45
CA GLU A 62 -4.71 -9.85 6.40
C GLU A 62 -5.30 -8.86 5.38
N PRO A 63 -5.00 -9.00 4.07
CA PRO A 63 -5.52 -8.09 3.07
C PRO A 63 -7.04 -8.19 2.93
N SER A 64 -7.71 -7.05 2.87
CA SER A 64 -9.11 -7.02 2.47
C SER A 64 -9.26 -7.41 0.99
N ARG A 65 -10.47 -7.78 0.55
CA ARG A 65 -10.76 -7.99 -0.88
C ARG A 65 -10.38 -6.78 -1.74
N ARG A 66 -10.56 -5.57 -1.20
CA ARG A 66 -10.17 -4.33 -1.87
C ARG A 66 -8.67 -4.24 -2.06
N ASN A 67 -7.88 -4.66 -1.06
CA ASN A 67 -6.42 -4.69 -1.15
C ASN A 67 -5.99 -5.70 -2.23
N ILE A 68 -6.61 -6.88 -2.27
CA ILE A 68 -6.32 -7.89 -3.30
C ILE A 68 -6.62 -7.35 -4.69
N THR A 69 -7.73 -6.64 -4.88
CA THR A 69 -8.03 -5.96 -6.16
C THR A 69 -7.00 -4.89 -6.50
N ALA A 70 -6.59 -4.06 -5.53
CA ALA A 70 -5.57 -3.05 -5.73
C ALA A 70 -4.23 -3.66 -6.17
N ILE A 71 -3.80 -4.75 -5.53
CA ILE A 71 -2.58 -5.48 -5.91
C ILE A 71 -2.67 -5.97 -7.35
N LYS A 72 -3.78 -6.65 -7.71
CA LYS A 72 -3.98 -7.22 -9.06
C LYS A 72 -4.04 -6.17 -10.17
N ASP A 73 -4.64 -5.02 -9.88
CA ASP A 73 -4.82 -3.95 -10.85
C ASP A 73 -3.59 -3.02 -10.94
N SER A 74 -2.69 -3.06 -9.95
CA SER A 74 -1.48 -2.25 -9.94
C SER A 74 -0.44 -2.73 -10.95
N LYS A 75 0.44 -1.81 -11.37
CA LYS A 75 1.54 -2.10 -12.29
C LYS A 75 2.75 -2.74 -11.59
N LEU A 76 2.87 -2.54 -10.28
CA LEU A 76 3.94 -3.08 -9.46
C LEU A 76 3.42 -3.31 -8.03
N PHE A 77 3.69 -4.49 -7.49
CA PHE A 77 3.43 -4.85 -6.11
C PHE A 77 4.75 -5.08 -5.39
N ILE A 78 5.04 -4.32 -4.33
CA ILE A 78 6.29 -4.43 -3.56
C ILE A 78 5.98 -4.92 -2.15
N PHE A 79 6.63 -5.98 -1.70
CA PHE A 79 6.40 -6.56 -0.37
C PHE A 79 7.71 -6.96 0.31
N VAL A 80 7.70 -7.11 1.64
CA VAL A 80 8.92 -7.33 2.44
C VAL A 80 9.50 -8.72 2.19
N GLY A 81 8.66 -9.74 2.18
CA GLY A 81 9.05 -11.11 1.89
C GLY A 81 8.01 -12.11 2.35
N GLU A 82 7.96 -13.26 1.68
CA GLU A 82 6.88 -14.24 1.89
C GLU A 82 6.89 -14.89 3.28
N ASP A 83 8.04 -14.87 3.97
CA ASP A 83 8.16 -15.38 5.34
C ASP A 83 7.71 -14.36 6.39
N GLN A 84 7.82 -13.06 6.07
CA GLN A 84 7.32 -11.97 6.93
C GLN A 84 5.83 -11.73 6.72
N GLU A 85 5.35 -12.00 5.50
CA GLU A 85 3.98 -11.77 5.04
C GLU A 85 3.39 -13.04 4.41
N PRO A 86 3.07 -14.09 5.21
CA PRO A 86 2.66 -15.40 4.67
C PRO A 86 1.41 -15.37 3.80
N TRP A 87 0.52 -14.39 4.02
CA TRP A 87 -0.69 -14.19 3.23
C TRP A 87 -0.39 -13.97 1.75
N VAL A 88 0.79 -13.45 1.39
CA VAL A 88 1.19 -13.23 -0.01
C VAL A 88 1.20 -14.53 -0.80
N LYS A 89 1.57 -15.66 -0.18
CA LYS A 89 1.56 -17.00 -0.81
C LYS A 89 0.16 -17.39 -1.29
N THR A 90 -0.89 -16.88 -0.64
CA THR A 90 -2.29 -17.18 -0.99
C THR A 90 -2.75 -16.49 -2.28
N LEU A 91 -2.04 -15.45 -2.72
CA LEU A 91 -2.33 -14.76 -3.98
C LEU A 91 -1.88 -15.54 -5.22
N GLY A 92 -1.00 -16.54 -5.04
CA GLY A 92 -0.27 -17.17 -6.14
C GLY A 92 0.75 -16.22 -6.78
N THR A 93 1.42 -16.69 -7.83
CA THR A 93 2.42 -15.89 -8.55
C THR A 93 1.80 -14.61 -9.12
N GLN A 94 2.44 -13.48 -8.86
CA GLN A 94 2.15 -12.20 -9.50
C GLN A 94 3.37 -11.80 -10.34
N ASP A 95 3.20 -11.65 -11.65
CA ASP A 95 4.30 -11.32 -12.57
C ASP A 95 4.90 -9.93 -12.29
N HIS A 96 4.12 -9.06 -11.67
CA HIS A 96 4.47 -7.70 -11.29
C HIS A 96 4.83 -7.56 -9.80
N ALA A 97 5.25 -8.65 -9.13
CA ALA A 97 5.68 -8.60 -7.73
C ALA A 97 7.19 -8.46 -7.55
N LEU A 98 7.59 -7.58 -6.65
CA LEU A 98 8.96 -7.39 -6.17
C LEU A 98 9.06 -7.79 -4.70
N ASP A 99 9.77 -8.88 -4.45
CA ASP A 99 10.11 -9.39 -3.13
C ASP A 99 11.39 -8.72 -2.62
N LEU A 100 11.26 -7.83 -1.62
CA LEU A 100 12.40 -7.11 -1.06
C LEU A 100 13.38 -8.04 -0.33
N SER A 101 12.94 -9.19 0.18
CA SER A 101 13.82 -10.17 0.84
C SER A 101 14.86 -10.76 -0.10
N LYS A 102 14.60 -10.72 -1.41
CA LYS A 102 15.53 -11.16 -2.46
C LYS A 102 16.46 -10.04 -2.95
N SER A 103 16.31 -8.83 -2.41
CA SER A 103 17.02 -7.63 -2.87
C SER A 103 18.21 -7.23 -2.00
N TYR A 104 18.53 -8.01 -0.96
CA TYR A 104 19.70 -7.80 -0.12
C TYR A 104 20.39 -9.13 0.20
N GLU A 105 21.69 -9.07 0.45
CA GLU A 105 22.44 -10.21 0.99
C GLU A 105 22.53 -10.07 2.50
N LEU A 106 22.19 -11.15 3.23
CA LEU A 106 22.40 -11.20 4.67
C LEU A 106 23.90 -11.25 4.95
N ALA A 107 24.43 -10.22 5.58
CA ALA A 107 25.76 -10.28 6.15
C ALA A 107 25.80 -11.36 7.24
N THR A 108 26.83 -12.20 7.24
CA THR A 108 27.04 -13.19 8.30
C THR A 108 27.35 -12.45 9.61
N HIS A 109 26.37 -12.42 10.53
CA HIS A 109 26.58 -11.91 11.87
C HIS A 109 26.77 -13.09 12.84
N ASN A 110 27.99 -13.24 13.38
CA ASN A 110 28.27 -14.25 14.41
C ASN A 110 27.56 -13.87 15.72
N HIS A 111 26.43 -14.50 16.01
CA HIS A 111 25.77 -14.43 17.31
C HIS A 111 26.43 -15.40 18.29
N ALA A 112 27.66 -15.11 18.71
CA ALA A 112 28.26 -15.78 19.86
C ALA A 112 27.61 -15.20 21.14
N HIS A 113 26.39 -15.64 21.45
CA HIS A 113 25.82 -15.44 22.77
C HIS A 113 26.48 -16.48 23.70
N SER A 114 27.59 -16.08 24.34
CA SER A 114 28.06 -16.76 25.54
C SER A 114 26.94 -16.70 26.57
N ARG A 115 26.24 -17.81 26.77
CA ARG A 115 25.37 -17.99 27.95
C ARG A 115 26.28 -18.01 29.17
N GLU A 116 26.36 -16.87 29.84
CA GLU A 116 26.88 -16.76 31.19
C GLU A 116 25.67 -16.74 32.14
N SER A 117 25.34 -17.92 32.68
CA SER A 117 24.80 -18.18 34.04
C SER A 117 24.34 -19.64 34.14
#